data_AF-A0A359F437-F1
#
_entry.id   AF-A0A359F437-F1
#
_cell.length_a   1.000
_cell.length_b   1.000
_cell.length_c   1.000
_cell.angle_alpha   90.00
_cell.angle_beta   90.00
_cell.angle_gamma   90.00
#
_symmetry.space_group_name_H-M   'P 1'
#
loop_
_entity.id
_entity.type
_entity.pdbx_description
1 polymer ?
#
loop_
_entity_poly.entity_id
_entity_poly.type
_entity_poly.pdbx_seq_one_letter_code
_entity_poly.pdbx_strand_id
1 'polypeptide(L)' 'PHPVFQVPLAHKGIRIVTPRLVRNAHRAGAEVHVWTIDEPAVMHELLDMGVDGVMTDKPILLKSVLQERGEWFGTD' A
#
# COMPACT_ATOMS: atom_id res chain seq x y z
N PRO A 1 12.84 2.94 15.76
CA PRO A 1 11.64 2.36 15.13
C PRO A 1 10.83 3.42 14.39
N HIS A 2 10.54 3.20 13.10
CA HIS A 2 9.58 4.02 12.36
C HIS A 2 8.17 3.50 12.68
N PRO A 3 7.25 4.32 13.20
CA PRO A 3 5.88 3.88 13.44
C PRO A 3 5.19 3.50 12.14
N VAL A 4 4.34 2.47 12.17
CA VAL A 4 3.60 1.99 10.99
C VAL A 4 2.10 1.98 11.29
N PHE A 5 1.31 2.57 10.40
CA PHE A 5 -0.14 2.43 10.40
C PHE A 5 -0.55 1.28 9.47
N GLN A 6 -1.07 0.20 10.05
CA GLN A 6 -1.66 -0.89 9.27
C GLN A 6 -3.18 -0.78 9.30
N VAL A 7 -3.78 -0.50 8.15
CA VAL A 7 -5.20 -0.16 8.05
C VAL A 7 -5.90 -0.88 6.91
N PRO A 8 -7.21 -1.15 7.01
CA PRO A 8 -7.97 -1.62 5.87
C PRO A 8 -8.15 -0.48 4.85
N LEU A 9 -8.40 -0.82 3.59
CA LEU A 9 -8.75 0.16 2.57
C LEU A 9 -9.96 1.01 2.98
N ALA A 10 -10.99 0.35 3.50
CA ALA A 10 -12.21 0.94 4.03
C ALA A 10 -12.73 0.12 5.22
N HIS A 11 -13.44 0.78 6.13
CA HIS A 11 -14.09 0.11 7.26
C HIS A 11 -15.52 0.64 7.41
N LYS A 12 -16.52 -0.26 7.46
CA LYS A 12 -17.95 0.08 7.56
C LYS A 12 -18.41 1.14 6.54
N GLY A 13 -17.96 1.01 5.30
CA GLY A 13 -18.29 1.93 4.19
C GLY A 13 -17.49 3.25 4.19
N ILE A 14 -16.62 3.48 5.17
CA ILE A 14 -15.76 4.67 5.23
C ILE A 14 -14.41 4.35 4.63
N ARG A 15 -14.02 5.08 3.57
CA ARG A 15 -12.66 5.00 3.00
C ARG A 15 -11.66 5.50 4.04
N ILE A 16 -10.71 4.65 4.42
CA ILE A 16 -9.66 4.99 5.39
C ILE A 16 -8.45 5.56 4.65
N VAL A 17 -7.95 4.83 3.66
CA VAL A 17 -6.72 5.22 2.94
C VAL A 17 -7.03 6.30 1.92
N THR A 18 -6.44 7.47 2.12
CA THR A 18 -6.59 8.63 1.22
C THR A 18 -5.23 9.29 1.01
N PRO A 19 -5.02 10.05 -0.08
CA PRO A 19 -3.75 10.74 -0.31
C PRO A 19 -3.40 11.71 0.84
N ARG A 20 -4.42 12.29 1.50
CA ARG A 20 -4.23 13.15 2.67
C ARG A 20 -3.75 12.38 3.88
N LEU A 21 -4.28 11.18 4.12
CA LEU A 21 -3.83 10.31 5.21
C LEU A 21 -2.36 9.95 5.02
N VAL A 22 -2.00 9.46 3.83
CA VAL A 22 -0.62 9.04 3.52
C VAL A 22 0.36 10.19 3.74
N ARG A 23 0.10 11.36 3.14
CA ARG A 23 0.96 12.55 3.35
C ARG A 23 1.10 12.97 4.81
N ASN A 24 0.03 12.85 5.61
CA ASN A 24 0.09 13.23 7.02
C ASN A 24 0.85 12.19 7.86
N ALA A 25 0.72 10.90 7.54
CA ALA A 25 1.49 9.84 8.17
C ALA A 25 2.99 10.04 7.89
N HIS A 26 3.36 10.26 6.62
CA HIS A 26 4.75 10.52 6.25
C HIS A 26 5.32 11.77 6.93
N ARG A 27 4.55 12.86 7.05
CA ARG A 27 4.95 14.06 7.82
C ARG A 27 5.18 13.79 9.30
N ALA A 28 4.49 12.80 9.86
CA ALA A 28 4.70 12.33 11.22
C ALA A 28 5.84 11.30 11.35
N GLY A 29 6.54 11.00 10.25
CA GLY A 29 7.60 9.99 10.20
C GLY A 29 7.08 8.55 10.25
N ALA A 30 5.82 8.33 9.87
CA ALA A 30 5.15 7.04 9.90
C ALA A 30 4.90 6.47 8.49
N GLU A 31 5.03 5.16 8.35
CA GLU A 31 4.67 4.41 7.13
C GLU A 31 3.19 4.01 7.15
N VAL A 32 2.61 3.75 5.97
CA VAL A 32 1.24 3.31 5.78
C VAL A 32 1.20 1.99 5.02
N HIS A 33 0.71 0.96 5.68
CA HIS A 33 0.51 -0.37 5.11
C HIS A 33 -0.99 -0.67 4.99
N VAL A 34 -1.41 -1.23 3.87
CA VAL A 34 -2.83 -1.47 3.57
C VAL A 34 -3.10 -2.95 3.36
N TRP A 35 -4.13 -3.46 4.03
CA TRP A 35 -4.55 -4.87 3.96
C TRP A 35 -6.07 -5.01 3.69
N THR A 36 -6.58 -6.13 3.18
CA THR A 36 -5.93 -7.07 2.25
C THR A 36 -6.32 -6.66 0.84
N ILE A 37 -5.36 -6.52 -0.07
CA ILE A 37 -5.59 -6.03 -1.44
C ILE A 37 -5.21 -7.12 -2.42
N ASP A 38 -6.17 -7.64 -3.16
CA ASP A 38 -5.98 -8.76 -4.09
C ASP A 38 -6.27 -8.42 -5.56
N GLU A 39 -6.52 -7.14 -5.85
CA GLU A 39 -6.84 -6.64 -7.19
C GLU A 39 -5.72 -5.72 -7.70
N PRO A 40 -5.10 -6.01 -8.87
CA PRO A 40 -3.96 -5.25 -9.38
C PRO A 40 -4.24 -3.76 -9.55
N ALA A 41 -5.42 -3.42 -10.07
CA ALA A 41 -5.81 -2.03 -10.25
C ALA A 41 -5.82 -1.25 -8.92
N VAL A 42 -6.22 -1.90 -7.82
CA VAL A 42 -6.22 -1.29 -6.49
C VAL A 42 -4.79 -1.22 -5.94
N MET A 43 -3.95 -2.22 -6.20
CA MET A 43 -2.52 -2.18 -5.85
C MET A 43 -1.85 -0.96 -6.51
N HIS A 44 -2.04 -0.76 -7.82
CA HIS A 44 -1.52 0.41 -8.53
C HIS A 44 -2.04 1.72 -7.94
N GLU A 45 -3.34 1.86 -7.70
CA GLU A 45 -3.91 3.08 -7.10
C GLU A 45 -3.27 3.42 -5.75
N LEU A 46 -3.08 2.40 -4.91
CA LEU A 46 -2.48 2.57 -3.59
C LEU A 46 -0.99 2.92 -3.67
N LEU A 47 -0.24 2.25 -4.54
CA LEU A 47 1.18 2.55 -4.77
C LEU A 47 1.37 3.97 -5.34
N ASP A 48 0.51 4.40 -6.27
CA ASP A 48 0.48 5.77 -6.79
C ASP A 48 0.14 6.81 -5.70
N MET A 49 -0.65 6.41 -4.70
CA MET A 49 -0.96 7.23 -3.53
C MET A 49 0.23 7.35 -2.57
N GLY A 50 1.26 6.52 -2.74
CA GLY A 50 2.46 6.48 -1.92
C GLY A 50 2.32 5.63 -0.66
N VAL A 51 1.45 4.62 -0.64
CA VAL A 51 1.49 3.66 0.47
C VAL A 51 2.81 2.90 0.46
N ASP A 52 3.35 2.62 1.64
CA ASP A 52 4.67 2.01 1.79
C ASP A 52 4.59 0.47 1.74
N GLY A 53 3.40 -0.09 2.00
CA GLY A 53 3.18 -1.54 2.00
C GLY A 53 1.78 -1.95 1.56
N VAL A 54 1.71 -3.02 0.77
CA VAL A 54 0.47 -3.69 0.38
C VAL A 54 0.52 -5.12 0.88
N MET A 55 -0.50 -5.51 1.65
CA MET A 55 -0.66 -6.86 2.16
C MET A 55 -1.72 -7.55 1.30
N THR A 56 -1.38 -8.73 0.78
CA THR A 56 -2.18 -9.47 -0.19
C THR A 56 -2.13 -10.96 0.10
N ASP A 57 -3.20 -11.66 -0.24
CA ASP A 57 -3.21 -13.13 -0.31
C ASP A 57 -2.64 -13.65 -1.64
N LYS A 58 -2.33 -12.75 -2.59
CA LYS A 58 -1.77 -13.02 -3.92
C LYS A 58 -0.35 -12.42 -4.07
N PRO A 59 0.67 -12.92 -3.34
CA PRO A 59 2.00 -12.31 -3.34
C PRO A 59 2.71 -12.34 -4.70
N ILE A 60 2.47 -13.36 -5.53
CA ILE A 60 3.01 -13.43 -6.91
C ILE A 60 2.46 -12.30 -7.77
N LEU A 61 1.17 -11.97 -7.60
CA LEU A 61 0.52 -10.88 -8.33
C LEU A 61 1.10 -9.52 -7.91
N LEU A 62 1.30 -9.31 -6.61
CA LEU A 62 1.94 -8.08 -6.12
C LEU A 62 3.40 -7.97 -6.62
N LYS A 63 4.15 -9.08 -6.68
CA LYS A 63 5.49 -9.08 -7.30
C LYS A 63 5.43 -8.61 -8.75
N SER A 64 4.50 -9.14 -9.56
CA SER A 64 4.32 -8.71 -10.96
C SER A 64 3.99 -7.21 -11.06
N VAL A 65 3.07 -6.70 -10.25
CA VAL A 65 2.75 -5.26 -10.19
C VAL A 65 3.98 -4.41 -9.85
N LEU A 66 4.76 -4.81 -8.85
CA LEU A 66 5.98 -4.09 -8.46
C LEU A 66 7.06 -4.14 -9.55
N GLN A 67 7.21 -5.27 -10.25
CA GLN A 67 8.12 -5.41 -11.39
C GLN A 67 7.70 -4.51 -12.56
N GLU A 68 6.41 -4.48 -12.92
CA GLU A 68 5.85 -3.60 -13.96
C GLU A 68 6.11 -2.11 -13.66
N ARG A 69 6.11 -1.74 -12.38
CA ARG A 69 6.37 -0.38 -11.91
C ARG A 69 7.86 -0.05 -11.76
N GLY A 70 8.75 -1.03 -11.88
CA GLY A 70 10.18 -0.85 -11.58
C GLY A 70 10.46 -0.61 -10.08
N GLU A 71 9.53 -1.01 -9.20
CA GLU A 71 9.59 -0.86 -7.75
C GLU A 71 9.94 -2.18 -7.04
N TRP A 72 10.22 -3.25 -7.79
CA TRP A 72 10.70 -4.52 -7.24
C TRP A 72 12.22 -4.51 -7.05
N PHE A 73 12.66 -4.71 -5.81
CA PHE A 73 14.09 -4.72 -5.44
C PHE A 73 14.66 -6.12 -5.17
N GLY A 74 13.85 -7.18 -5.30
CA GLY A 74 14.31 -8.56 -5.12
C GLY A 74 15.04 -9.06 -6.36
N THR A 75 15.96 -10.01 -6.18
CA THR A 75 16.50 -10.78 -7.31
C THR A 75 15.42 -11.69 -7.89
N ASP A 76 15.46 -11.91 -9.20
CA ASP A 76 14.55 -12.84 -9.89
C ASP A 76 14.83 -14.31 -9.58
#